data_AF-A0A3S9P3S2-F1
#
_entry.id   AF-A0A3S9P3S2-F1
#
_cell.length_a   1.000
_cell.length_b   1.000
_cell.length_c   1.000
_cell.angle_alpha   90.00
_cell.angle_beta   90.00
_cell.angle_gamma   90.00
#
_symmetry.space_group_name_H-M   'P 1'
#
loop_
_entity.id
_entity.type
_entity.pdbx_description
1 polymer ?
#
loop_
_entity_poly.entity_id
_entity_poly.type
_entity_poly.pdbx_seq_one_letter_code
_entity_poly.pdbx_strand_id
1 'polypeptide(L)'
;MKNLSILIVLVLNIISLSSFASNEKGKESKRNYDETNAPKIKTAPFIKGVAAEHSLELFMEGVSHKMLVDTETDNILFDHLKEGKDFVRVYTDNADGNKAMVIWSIKKVNKKTGEIKWDLYSYKHFPTTGWRPVDNNKEKVKAFN
;
A
#
# COMPACT_ATOMS: atom_id res chain seq x y z
N MET A 1 -17.89 -65.46 -0.26
CA MET A 1 -18.61 -64.16 -0.15
C MET A 1 -18.07 -63.37 1.04
N LYS A 2 -16.94 -62.70 0.87
CA LYS A 2 -16.29 -61.75 1.79
C LYS A 2 -15.14 -61.23 0.94
N ASN A 3 -15.39 -60.24 0.08
CA ASN A 3 -14.41 -59.51 -0.75
C ASN A 3 -15.12 -58.55 -1.73
N LEU A 4 -16.45 -58.67 -1.91
CA LEU A 4 -17.22 -57.77 -2.78
C LEU A 4 -17.60 -56.43 -2.11
N SER A 5 -17.54 -56.37 -0.78
CA SER A 5 -17.99 -55.19 -0.01
C SER A 5 -16.97 -54.05 0.04
N ILE A 6 -15.71 -54.29 -0.35
CA ILE A 6 -14.66 -53.26 -0.33
C ILE A 6 -14.65 -52.44 -1.62
N LEU A 7 -15.14 -53.00 -2.74
CA LEU A 7 -15.11 -52.32 -4.04
C LEU A 7 -16.17 -51.20 -4.17
N ILE A 8 -17.26 -51.28 -3.40
CA ILE A 8 -18.38 -50.33 -3.51
C ILE A 8 -18.10 -49.01 -2.77
N VAL A 9 -17.24 -49.01 -1.74
CA VAL A 9 -16.89 -47.80 -0.98
C VAL A 9 -15.90 -46.90 -1.75
N LEU A 10 -15.14 -47.46 -2.70
CA LEU A 10 -14.16 -46.70 -3.48
C LEU A 10 -14.79 -45.91 -4.66
N VAL A 11 -15.93 -46.36 -5.18
CA VAL A 11 -16.59 -45.72 -6.35
C VAL A 11 -17.42 -44.49 -5.95
N LEU A 12 -17.82 -44.37 -4.68
CA LEU A 12 -18.62 -43.24 -4.18
C LEU A 12 -17.80 -41.97 -3.86
N ASN A 13 -16.47 -41.98 -4.01
CA ASN A 13 -15.63 -40.80 -3.76
C ASN A 13 -15.33 -39.96 -5.00
N ILE A 14 -15.94 -40.23 -6.16
CA ILE A 14 -15.64 -39.49 -7.40
C ILE A 14 -16.56 -38.27 -7.62
N ILE A 15 -17.59 -38.04 -6.80
CA ILE A 15 -18.64 -37.03 -7.08
C ILE A 15 -18.60 -35.81 -6.13
N SER A 16 -17.43 -35.29 -5.76
CA SER A 16 -17.38 -34.07 -4.91
C SER A 16 -16.42 -32.98 -5.35
N LEU A 17 -16.08 -32.90 -6.64
CA LEU A 17 -15.29 -31.77 -7.18
C LEU A 17 -15.82 -31.29 -8.53
N SER A 18 -17.02 -30.71 -8.53
CA SER A 18 -17.44 -29.81 -9.60
C SER A 18 -18.38 -28.72 -9.07
N SER A 19 -17.97 -28.08 -7.97
CA SER A 19 -18.47 -26.73 -7.68
C SER A 19 -17.72 -25.75 -8.57
N PHE A 20 -18.43 -25.27 -9.58
CA PHE A 20 -18.15 -24.14 -10.47
C PHE A 20 -17.04 -23.20 -9.99
N ALA A 21 -15.88 -23.26 -10.64
CA ALA A 21 -15.08 -22.09 -10.91
C ALA A 21 -15.29 -21.74 -12.39
N SER A 22 -16.39 -21.02 -12.67
CA SER A 22 -16.50 -20.28 -13.90
C SER A 22 -15.34 -19.29 -13.91
N ASN A 23 -14.26 -19.65 -14.62
CA ASN A 23 -13.20 -18.74 -14.99
C ASN A 23 -13.77 -17.74 -16.01
N GLU A 24 -14.71 -16.91 -15.58
CA GLU A 24 -14.67 -15.55 -16.04
C GLU A 24 -13.34 -15.01 -15.54
N LYS A 25 -12.35 -15.00 -16.43
CA LYS A 25 -11.29 -13.99 -16.39
C LYS A 25 -12.02 -12.66 -16.49
N GLY A 26 -12.57 -12.20 -15.37
CA GLY A 26 -13.07 -10.85 -15.21
C GLY A 26 -11.94 -9.99 -15.73
N LYS A 27 -12.22 -9.23 -16.79
CA LYS A 27 -11.27 -8.30 -17.38
C LYS A 27 -10.69 -7.51 -16.22
N GLU A 28 -9.46 -7.82 -15.84
CA GLU A 28 -8.69 -7.01 -14.92
C GLU A 28 -8.55 -5.69 -15.65
N SER A 29 -9.45 -4.75 -15.34
CA SER A 29 -9.32 -3.40 -15.85
C SER A 29 -7.97 -2.97 -15.33
N LYS A 30 -7.00 -2.76 -16.22
CA LYS A 30 -5.76 -2.04 -15.95
C LYS A 30 -6.17 -0.65 -15.46
N ARG A 31 -6.52 -0.56 -14.17
CA ARG A 31 -6.73 0.71 -13.49
C ARG A 31 -5.34 1.21 -13.25
N ASN A 32 -4.85 2.02 -14.18
CA ASN A 32 -3.76 2.93 -13.88
C ASN A 32 -4.18 3.68 -12.61
N TYR A 33 -3.35 3.59 -11.58
CA TYR A 33 -3.62 4.24 -10.32
C TYR A 33 -3.57 5.74 -10.56
N ASP A 34 -4.70 6.41 -10.36
CA ASP A 34 -4.79 7.85 -10.45
C ASP A 34 -4.47 8.44 -9.07
N GLU A 35 -3.26 8.99 -8.98
CA GLU A 35 -2.67 9.67 -7.82
C GLU A 35 -3.50 10.85 -7.31
N THR A 36 -4.43 11.37 -8.12
CA THR A 36 -5.34 12.45 -7.72
C THR A 36 -6.50 11.96 -6.84
N ASN A 37 -6.72 10.65 -6.73
CA ASN A 37 -7.73 10.06 -5.84
C ASN A 37 -7.25 10.03 -4.38
N ALA A 38 -7.08 11.22 -3.81
CA ALA A 38 -6.78 11.41 -2.40
C ALA A 38 -7.86 10.76 -1.51
N PRO A 39 -7.49 10.25 -0.32
CA PRO A 39 -8.45 9.65 0.60
C PRO A 39 -9.51 10.67 1.01
N LYS A 40 -10.78 10.23 1.05
CA LYS A 40 -11.81 10.96 1.80
C LYS A 40 -11.36 10.88 3.27
N ILE A 41 -11.27 12.00 4.00
CA ILE A 41 -10.69 12.14 5.37
C ILE A 41 -11.01 10.98 6.35
N LYS A 42 -12.09 10.23 6.13
CA LYS A 42 -12.51 9.05 6.89
C LYS A 42 -11.77 7.73 6.60
N THR A 43 -10.89 7.63 5.60
CA THR A 43 -10.23 6.35 5.27
C THR A 43 -8.79 6.27 5.75
N ALA A 44 -8.58 5.30 6.67
CA ALA A 44 -7.34 4.71 7.19
C ALA A 44 -6.19 5.66 7.56
N PRO A 45 -5.81 5.75 8.86
CA PRO A 45 -4.65 6.51 9.28
C PRO A 45 -3.37 5.95 8.66
N PHE A 46 -2.40 6.84 8.47
CA PHE A 46 -1.02 6.64 8.02
C PHE A 46 -0.42 5.25 8.35
N ILE A 47 -0.68 4.76 9.57
CA ILE A 47 -0.16 3.51 10.15
C ILE A 47 -0.47 2.26 9.32
N LYS A 48 -1.64 2.16 8.67
CA LYS A 48 -2.02 0.92 7.97
C LYS A 48 -1.20 0.65 6.70
N GLY A 49 -0.79 1.70 5.99
CA GLY A 49 0.02 1.57 4.79
C GLY A 49 1.47 1.18 5.11
N VAL A 50 2.02 1.77 6.18
CA VAL A 50 3.38 1.53 6.65
C VAL A 50 3.53 0.17 7.32
N ALA A 51 2.59 -0.22 8.20
CA ALA A 51 2.67 -1.50 8.90
C ALA A 51 2.61 -2.73 7.98
N ALA A 52 2.16 -2.59 6.74
CA ALA A 52 2.13 -3.67 5.75
C ALA A 52 3.44 -3.83 4.96
N GLU A 53 4.36 -2.86 5.06
CA GLU A 53 5.60 -2.81 4.29
C GLU A 53 6.80 -2.84 5.23
N HIS A 54 7.53 -3.96 5.23
CA HIS A 54 8.63 -4.23 6.15
C HIS A 54 9.83 -3.28 6.03
N SER A 55 10.03 -2.67 4.86
CA SER A 55 11.11 -1.70 4.63
C SER A 55 10.79 -0.30 5.16
N LEU A 56 9.58 -0.07 5.69
CA LEU A 56 9.13 1.23 6.17
C LEU A 56 8.87 1.19 7.68
N GLU A 57 9.41 2.18 8.38
CA GLU A 57 9.19 2.35 9.81
C GLU A 57 8.79 3.79 10.16
N LEU A 58 7.92 3.91 11.16
CA LEU A 58 7.61 5.17 11.82
C LEU A 58 8.59 5.40 12.97
N PHE A 59 9.59 6.25 12.74
CA PHE A 59 10.50 6.67 13.80
C PHE A 59 9.91 7.86 14.58
N MET A 60 10.06 7.84 15.90
CA MET A 60 9.58 8.91 16.78
C MET A 60 10.73 9.51 17.55
N GLU A 61 10.95 10.81 17.37
CA GLU A 61 11.89 11.60 18.16
C GLU A 61 11.12 12.44 19.19
N GLY A 62 11.21 12.05 20.46
CA GLY A 62 10.41 12.67 21.53
C GLY A 62 8.91 12.41 21.39
N VAL A 63 8.09 13.38 21.83
CA VAL A 63 6.62 13.19 21.94
C VAL A 63 5.88 13.51 20.64
N SER A 64 6.40 14.43 19.82
CA SER A 64 5.64 15.02 18.71
C SER A 64 6.29 14.90 17.34
N HIS A 65 7.58 14.57 17.26
CA HIS A 65 8.27 14.50 15.99
C HIS A 65 8.24 13.06 15.47
N LYS A 66 7.49 12.87 14.38
CA LYS A 66 7.34 11.58 13.71
C LYS A 66 7.97 11.68 12.32
N MET A 67 8.72 10.65 11.97
CA MET A 67 9.42 10.52 10.70
C MET A 67 9.07 9.19 10.06
N LEU A 68 8.94 9.17 8.74
CA LEU A 68 8.89 7.94 7.97
C LEU A 68 10.29 7.63 7.46
N VAL A 69 10.80 6.46 7.81
CA VAL A 69 12.16 6.03 7.51
C VAL A 69 12.13 4.76 6.68
N ASP A 70 13.05 4.67 5.72
CA ASP A 70 13.41 3.45 5.04
C ASP A 70 14.42 2.68 5.91
N THR A 71 14.01 1.52 6.44
CA THR A 71 14.85 0.72 7.35
C THR A 71 15.98 -0.03 6.65
N GLU A 72 15.91 -0.16 5.32
CA GLU A 72 16.96 -0.83 4.54
C GLU A 72 18.14 0.13 4.27
N THR A 73 17.86 1.44 4.23
CA THR A 73 18.84 2.46 3.82
C THR A 73 19.06 3.57 4.85
N ASP A 74 18.38 3.51 6.00
CA ASP A 74 18.36 4.54 7.05
C ASP A 74 18.04 5.96 6.52
N ASN A 75 17.28 6.06 5.43
CA ASN A 75 16.91 7.34 4.84
C ASN A 75 15.61 7.87 5.43
N ILE A 76 15.57 9.17 5.75
CA ILE A 76 14.33 9.86 6.10
C ILE A 76 13.58 10.17 4.80
N LEU A 77 12.48 9.44 4.58
CA LEU A 77 11.62 9.62 3.42
C LEU A 77 10.71 10.82 3.63
N PHE A 78 10.09 10.91 4.81
CA PHE A 78 9.18 12.00 5.15
C PHE A 78 9.40 12.48 6.58
N ASP A 79 9.61 13.78 6.72
CA ASP A 79 9.95 14.43 7.98
C ASP A 79 8.74 15.24 8.51
N HIS A 80 8.59 15.35 9.83
CA HIS A 80 7.50 16.08 10.50
C HIS A 80 6.07 15.63 10.14
N LEU A 81 5.84 14.33 10.20
CA LEU A 81 4.56 13.70 9.95
C LEU A 81 3.49 14.08 10.99
N LYS A 82 2.31 14.44 10.51
CA LYS A 82 1.17 14.92 11.30
C LYS A 82 0.00 13.93 11.22
N GLU A 83 -0.27 13.26 12.33
CA GLU A 83 -1.43 12.38 12.44
C GLU A 83 -2.74 13.13 12.17
N GLY A 84 -3.64 12.48 11.42
CA GLY A 84 -4.92 13.06 10.99
C GLY A 84 -4.82 14.13 9.90
N LYS A 85 -3.62 14.52 9.49
CA LYS A 85 -3.38 15.44 8.37
C LYS A 85 -2.60 14.79 7.23
N ASP A 86 -1.75 13.83 7.55
CA ASP A 86 -0.95 13.12 6.57
C ASP A 86 -1.45 11.68 6.45
N PHE A 87 -1.52 11.21 5.21
CA PHE A 87 -2.01 9.88 4.86
C PHE A 87 -1.00 9.20 3.95
N VAL A 88 -0.75 7.90 4.19
CA VAL A 88 0.19 7.11 3.39
C VAL A 88 -0.48 5.88 2.84
N ARG A 89 -0.13 5.60 1.59
CA ARG A 89 -0.52 4.38 0.90
C ARG A 89 0.69 3.78 0.21
N VAL A 90 0.94 2.51 0.50
CA VAL A 90 1.85 1.66 -0.26
C VAL A 90 1.02 0.79 -1.21
N TYR A 91 1.47 0.62 -2.44
CA TYR A 91 0.85 -0.24 -3.45
C TYR A 91 1.91 -0.82 -4.39
N THR A 92 1.52 -1.80 -5.20
CA THR A 92 2.36 -2.29 -6.30
C THR A 92 1.95 -1.55 -7.58
N ASP A 93 2.91 -0.89 -8.24
CA ASP A 93 2.71 -0.24 -9.53
C ASP A 93 2.61 -1.31 -10.62
N ASN A 94 1.49 -1.36 -11.33
CA ASN A 94 1.25 -2.37 -12.36
C ASN A 94 2.02 -2.11 -13.66
N ALA A 95 2.61 -0.92 -13.83
CA ALA A 95 3.39 -0.58 -15.02
C ALA A 95 4.71 -1.36 -15.06
N ASP A 96 5.37 -1.51 -13.91
CA ASP A 96 6.69 -2.14 -13.81
C ASP A 96 6.84 -3.14 -12.64
N GLY A 97 5.78 -3.38 -11.87
CA GLY A 97 5.75 -4.35 -10.77
C GLY A 97 6.44 -3.88 -9.50
N ASN A 98 7.00 -2.66 -9.49
CA ASN A 98 7.71 -2.12 -8.34
C ASN A 98 6.75 -1.64 -7.24
N LYS A 99 7.21 -1.62 -5.99
CA LYS A 99 6.45 -0.98 -4.91
C LYS A 99 6.50 0.53 -5.07
N ALA A 100 5.36 1.16 -4.85
CA ALA A 100 5.19 2.61 -4.88
C ALA A 100 4.49 3.06 -3.61
N MET A 101 4.79 4.29 -3.20
CA MET A 101 4.22 4.92 -2.02
C MET A 101 3.79 6.33 -2.37
N VAL A 102 2.62 6.73 -1.89
CA VAL A 102 2.16 8.11 -1.98
C VAL A 102 1.77 8.60 -0.59
N ILE A 103 2.19 9.82 -0.28
CA ILE A 103 1.88 10.56 0.93
C ILE A 103 1.04 11.77 0.54
N TRP A 104 -0.17 11.88 1.08
CA TRP A 104 -1.00 13.07 0.94
C TRP A 104 -0.96 13.86 2.25
N SER A 105 -0.50 15.10 2.19
CA SER A 105 -0.49 16.03 3.32
C SER A 105 -1.52 17.14 3.11
N ILE A 106 -2.37 17.39 4.11
CA ILE A 106 -3.37 18.47 4.05
C ILE A 106 -2.64 19.83 4.05
N LYS A 107 -2.65 20.51 2.90
CA LYS A 107 -2.15 21.89 2.76
C LYS A 107 -3.17 22.90 3.27
N LYS A 108 -4.42 22.78 2.84
CA LYS A 108 -5.49 23.71 3.19
C LYS A 108 -6.86 23.04 3.10
N VAL A 109 -7.74 23.34 4.06
CA VAL A 109 -9.16 22.97 4.00
C VAL A 109 -9.99 24.23 3.77
N ASN A 110 -10.80 24.24 2.73
CA ASN A 110 -11.79 25.29 2.51
C ASN A 110 -12.96 25.07 3.47
N LYS A 111 -13.06 25.91 4.50
CA LYS A 111 -14.09 25.79 5.54
C LYS A 111 -15.53 25.92 5.01
N LYS A 112 -15.73 26.57 3.85
CA LYS A 112 -17.06 26.78 3.27
C LYS A 112 -17.53 25.60 2.42
N THR A 113 -16.62 25.01 1.64
CA THR A 113 -16.95 23.91 0.71
C THR A 113 -16.58 22.53 1.25
N GLY A 114 -15.77 22.46 2.31
CA GLY A 114 -15.18 21.20 2.80
C GLY A 114 -14.07 20.64 1.90
N GLU A 115 -13.73 21.34 0.82
CA GLU A 115 -12.71 20.90 -0.14
C GLU A 115 -11.31 20.97 0.47
N ILE A 116 -10.49 19.98 0.17
CA ILE A 116 -9.14 19.84 0.70
C ILE A 116 -8.15 20.00 -0.44
N LYS A 117 -7.20 20.91 -0.26
CA LYS A 117 -6.01 21.01 -1.08
C LYS A 117 -4.90 20.18 -0.43
N TRP A 118 -4.35 19.26 -1.21
CA TRP A 118 -3.29 18.35 -0.80
C TRP A 118 -1.95 18.80 -1.35
N ASP A 119 -0.89 18.56 -0.57
CA ASP A 119 0.45 18.36 -1.11
C ASP A 119 0.68 16.84 -1.23
N LEU A 120 1.17 16.41 -2.40
CA LEU A 120 1.45 15.01 -2.70
C LEU A 120 2.95 14.80 -2.71
N TYR A 121 3.36 13.67 -2.14
CA TYR A 121 4.73 13.18 -2.17
C TYR A 121 4.72 11.73 -2.64
N SER A 122 5.55 11.38 -3.60
CA SER A 122 5.47 10.09 -4.31
C SER A 122 6.84 9.43 -4.35
N TYR A 123 6.91 8.18 -3.95
CA TYR A 123 8.13 7.40 -3.87
C TYR A 123 7.99 6.07 -4.60
N LYS A 124 9.11 5.54 -5.07
CA LYS A 124 9.22 4.23 -5.69
C LYS A 124 10.37 3.45 -5.08
N HIS A 125 10.13 2.19 -4.74
CA HIS A 125 11.15 1.30 -4.20
C HIS A 125 11.93 0.64 -5.32
N PHE A 126 13.25 0.64 -5.19
CA PHE A 126 14.17 -0.06 -6.05
C PHE A 126 15.07 -0.97 -5.19
N PRO A 127 15.22 -2.27 -5.51
CA PRO A 127 15.96 -3.21 -4.66
C PRO A 127 17.40 -2.80 -4.35
N THR A 128 18.04 -2.03 -5.23
CA THR A 128 19.44 -1.61 -5.07
C THR A 128 19.62 -0.29 -4.32
N THR A 129 18.58 0.55 -4.26
CA THR A 129 18.71 1.91 -3.73
C THR A 129 17.64 2.30 -2.73
N GLY A 130 16.71 1.40 -2.38
CA GLY A 130 15.61 1.65 -1.45
C GLY A 130 14.54 2.55 -2.06
N TRP A 131 13.86 3.31 -1.19
CA TRP A 131 12.79 4.22 -1.60
C TRP A 131 13.34 5.54 -2.17
N ARG A 132 12.85 5.94 -3.35
CA ARG A 132 13.28 7.15 -4.07
C ARG A 132 12.12 8.04 -4.50
N PRO A 133 12.26 9.37 -4.42
CA PRO A 133 11.25 10.31 -4.87
C PRO A 133 11.01 10.15 -6.37
N VAL A 134 9.75 10.20 -6.79
CA VAL A 134 9.33 10.14 -8.21
C VAL A 134 9.31 11.55 -8.82
N ASP A 135 9.01 12.57 -8.02
CA ASP A 135 9.08 13.98 -8.43
C ASP A 135 9.99 14.80 -7.50
N ASN A 136 11.09 15.30 -8.05
CA ASN A 136 12.10 16.08 -7.32
C ASN A 136 11.68 17.52 -7.02
N ASN A 137 10.52 17.99 -7.49
CA ASN A 137 10.10 19.38 -7.32
C ASN A 137 9.68 19.73 -5.88
N LYS A 138 9.32 18.73 -5.06
CA LYS A 138 8.89 18.92 -3.66
C LYS A 138 9.67 18.09 -2.64
N GLU A 139 10.58 17.24 -3.08
CA GLU A 139 11.23 16.23 -2.24
C GLU A 139 12.75 16.34 -2.30
N LYS A 140 13.39 16.44 -1.13
CA LYS A 140 14.81 16.14 -0.96
C LYS A 140 14.90 15.02 0.07
N VAL A 141 15.37 13.84 -0.34
CA VAL A 141 15.70 12.75 0.59
C VAL A 141 16.78 13.28 1.53
N LYS A 142 16.51 13.25 2.84
CA LYS A 142 17.50 13.60 3.87
C LYS A 142 18.05 12.30 4.44
N ALA A 143 19.37 12.21 4.55
CA ALA A 143 20.02 11.17 5.33
C ALA A 143 20.15 11.63 6.80
N PHE A 144 20.16 10.70 7.74
CA PHE A 144 20.68 10.97 9.09
C PHE A 144 22.20 11.18 8.98
N ASN A 145 22.65 12.44 8.96
CA ASN A 145 24.05 12.81 9.20
C ASN A 145 24.15 13.56 10.52
#